data_AF-A0A8T3XL34-F1
#
_entry.id   AF-A0A8T3XL34-F1
#
_cell.length_a   1.000
_cell.length_b   1.000
_cell.length_c   1.000
_cell.angle_alpha   90.00
_cell.angle_beta   90.00
_cell.angle_gamma   90.00
#
_symmetry.space_group_name_H-M   'P 1'
#
loop_
_entity.id
_entity.type
_entity.pdbx_description
1 polymer ?
#
loop_
_entity_poly.entity_id
_entity_poly.type
_entity_poly.pdbx_seq_one_letter_code
_entity_poly.pdbx_strand_id
1 'polypeptide(L)' 'MIKKVRGKYVVLSETTGRKFGTYKTKKEAQKRLKQVEFFKHLESSPKLRGKVRKKSLLKK' A
#
# COMPACT_ATOMS: atom_id res chain seq x y z
N MET A 1 4.65 -4.95 6.53
CA MET A 1 4.34 -5.58 7.83
C MET A 1 3.17 -4.92 8.59
N ILE A 2 2.59 -5.64 9.56
CA ILE A 2 1.55 -5.13 10.50
C ILE A 2 2.09 -5.21 11.92
N LYS A 3 2.01 -4.12 12.69
CA LYS A 3 2.43 -4.06 14.10
C LYS A 3 1.27 -3.59 14.99
N LYS A 4 1.09 -4.21 16.16
CA LYS A 4 0.10 -3.75 17.15
C LYS A 4 0.75 -2.69 18.04
N VAL A 5 0.16 -1.50 18.10
CA VAL A 5 0.67 -0.35 18.85
C VAL A 5 -0.49 0.27 19.63
N ARG A 6 -0.38 0.34 20.96
CA ARG A 6 -1.40 0.94 21.86
C ARG A 6 -2.83 0.46 21.55
N GLY A 7 -2.98 -0.86 21.34
CA GLY A 7 -4.28 -1.48 21.05
C GLY A 7 -4.76 -1.41 19.60
N LYS A 8 -4.08 -0.66 18.71
CA LYS A 8 -4.43 -0.52 17.28
C LYS A 8 -3.45 -1.28 16.38
N TYR A 9 -3.88 -1.61 15.17
CA TYR A 9 -3.05 -2.28 14.15
C TYR A 9 -2.50 -1.26 13.16
N VAL A 10 -1.18 -1.12 13.09
CA VAL A 10 -0.49 -0.18 12.22
C VAL A 10 0.16 -0.94 11.09
N VAL A 11 -0.06 -0.51 9.85
CA VAL A 11 0.63 -1.05 8.67
C VAL A 11 1.90 -0.22 8.45
N LEU A 12 3.04 -0.89 8.43
CA LEU A 12 4.36 -0.29 8.29
C LEU A 12 5.10 -0.85 7.07
N SER A 13 5.91 0.01 6.46
CA SER A 13 6.92 -0.40 5.49
C SER A 13 7.98 -1.26 6.17
N GLU A 14 8.37 -2.35 5.52
CA GLU A 14 9.48 -3.20 5.99
C GLU A 14 10.83 -2.52 5.83
N THR A 15 11.01 -1.73 4.77
CA THR A 15 12.31 -1.13 4.44
C THR A 15 12.53 0.21 5.11
N THR A 16 11.50 1.05 5.17
CA THR A 16 11.62 2.43 5.63
C THR A 16 10.95 2.70 6.96
N GLY A 17 10.21 1.73 7.52
CA GLY A 17 9.43 1.92 8.74
C GLY A 17 8.27 2.92 8.60
N ARG A 18 7.99 3.44 7.40
CA ARG A 18 6.93 4.42 7.15
C ARG A 18 5.55 3.84 7.47
N LYS A 19 4.68 4.63 8.10
CA LYS A 19 3.28 4.27 8.39
C LYS A 19 2.41 4.43 7.14
N PHE A 20 1.72 3.36 6.75
CA PHE A 20 0.74 3.34 5.66
C PHE A 20 -0.72 3.42 6.13
N GLY A 21 -0.94 3.34 7.44
CA GLY A 21 -2.26 3.49 8.06
C GLY A 21 -2.33 2.86 9.46
N THR A 22 -3.33 3.28 10.23
CA THR A 22 -3.66 2.70 11.55
C THR A 22 -5.12 2.25 11.54
N TYR A 23 -5.38 1.05 12.05
CA TYR A 23 -6.66 0.36 11.94
C TYR A 23 -7.09 -0.21 13.30
N LYS A 24 -8.40 -0.35 13.50
CA LYS A 24 -8.94 -0.93 14.73
C LYS A 24 -8.82 -2.45 14.73
N THR A 25 -8.98 -3.08 13.57
CA THR A 25 -8.96 -4.54 13.44
C THR A 25 -7.76 -5.05 12.62
N LYS A 26 -7.37 -6.30 12.91
CA LYS A 26 -6.32 -7.00 12.14
C LYS A 26 -6.74 -7.20 10.67
N LYS A 27 -8.03 -7.48 10.42
CA LYS A 27 -8.58 -7.70 9.07
C LYS A 27 -8.46 -6.46 8.18
N GLU A 28 -8.74 -5.27 8.70
CA GLU A 28 -8.57 -4.01 7.95
C GLU A 28 -7.09 -3.75 7.62
N ALA A 29 -6.21 -3.95 8.60
CA ALA A 29 -4.76 -3.81 8.38
C ALA A 29 -4.25 -4.79 7.30
N GLN A 30 -4.76 -6.03 7.28
CA GLN A 30 -4.44 -7.01 6.23
C GLN A 30 -4.94 -6.57 4.85
N LYS A 31 -6.18 -6.05 4.75
CA LYS A 31 -6.69 -5.50 3.48
C LYS A 31 -5.79 -4.38 2.97
N ARG A 32 -5.35 -3.48 3.85
CA ARG A 32 -4.43 -2.41 3.47
C ARG A 32 -3.07 -2.94 3.04
N LEU A 33 -2.51 -3.91 3.76
CA LEU A 33 -1.23 -4.51 3.39
C LEU A 33 -1.29 -5.12 1.98
N LYS A 34 -2.35 -5.87 1.66
CA LYS A 34 -2.59 -6.43 0.32
C LYS A 34 -2.65 -5.36 -0.77
N GLN A 35 -3.29 -4.22 -0.50
CA GLN A 35 -3.29 -3.09 -1.45
C GLN A 35 -1.86 -2.57 -1.69
N VAL A 36 -1.09 -2.37 -0.63
CA VAL A 36 0.29 -1.88 -0.74
C VAL A 36 1.16 -2.86 -1.52
N GLU A 37 1.04 -4.16 -1.27
CA GLU A 37 1.73 -5.22 -2.02
C GLU A 37 1.32 -5.22 -3.50
N PHE A 38 0.02 -5.13 -3.78
CA PHE A 38 -0.48 -5.03 -5.15
C PHE A 38 0.18 -3.87 -5.91
N PHE A 39 0.25 -2.68 -5.31
CA PHE A 39 0.90 -1.53 -5.95
C PHE A 39 2.41 -1.71 -6.11
N LYS A 40 3.11 -2.34 -5.16
CA LYS A 40 4.53 -2.69 -5.31
C LYS A 40 4.77 -3.58 -6.54
N HIS A 41 3.95 -4.61 -6.71
CA HIS A 41 4.08 -5.52 -7.86
C HIS A 41 3.66 -4.87 -9.18
N LEU A 42 2.65 -3.99 -9.13
CA LEU A 42 2.20 -3.24 -10.30
C LEU A 42 3.25 -2.23 -10.78
N GLU A 43 3.92 -1.53 -9.86
CA GLU A 43 5.07 -0.68 -10.20
C GLU A 43 6.19 -1.53 -10.79
N SER A 44 6.49 -2.73 -10.28
CA SER A 44 7.54 -3.57 -10.86
C SER A 44 7.27 -4.01 -12.32
N SER A 45 6.03 -3.92 -12.82
CA SER A 45 5.68 -4.28 -14.20
C SER A 45 5.87 -3.12 -15.21
N PRO A 46 6.81 -3.20 -16.16
CA PRO A 46 7.09 -2.14 -17.15
C PRO A 46 5.88 -1.80 -18.04
N LYS A 47 5.10 -2.83 -18.41
CA LYS A 47 3.90 -2.71 -19.27
C LYS A 47 2.77 -1.91 -18.62
N LEU A 48 2.67 -1.92 -17.29
CA LEU A 48 1.62 -1.23 -16.54
C LEU A 48 2.03 0.19 -16.14
N ARG A 49 3.32 0.45 -15.86
CA ARG A 49 3.85 1.81 -15.57
C ARG A 49 3.48 2.83 -16.65
N GLY A 50 3.61 2.47 -17.93
CA GLY A 50 3.28 3.36 -19.05
C GLY A 50 1.78 3.68 -19.17
N LYS A 51 0.91 2.69 -18.89
CA LYS A 51 -0.55 2.83 -18.98
C LYS A 51 -1.14 3.71 -17.88
N VAL A 52 -0.65 3.58 -16.64
CA VAL A 52 -1.10 4.37 -15.49
C VAL A 52 -0.73 5.86 -15.66
N ARG A 53 0.52 6.16 -16.07
CA ARG A 53 0.98 7.53 -16.31
C ARG A 53 0.24 8.22 -17.47
N LYS A 54 -0.02 7.51 -18.58
CA LYS A 54 -0.84 8.06 -19.68
C LYS A 54 -2.25 8.40 -19.22
N LYS A 55 -2.90 7.54 -18.43
CA LYS A 55 -4.28 7.79 -17.96
C LYS A 55 -4.38 8.94 -16.95
N SER A 56 -3.35 9.19 -16.14
CA SER A 56 -3.30 10.37 -15.26
C SER A 56 -3.03 11.68 -16.02
N LEU A 57 -2.32 11.62 -17.15
CA LEU A 57 -2.06 12.79 -18.01
C LEU A 57 -3.28 13.17 -18.87
N LEU A 58 -4.15 12.21 -19.21
CA LEU A 58 -5.38 12.45 -19.99
C LEU A 58 -6.59 12.92 -19.15
N LYS A 59 -6.46 13.03 -17.82
CA LYS A 59 -7.52 13.51 -16.91
C LYS A 59 -7.33 15.00 -16.55
N LYS A 60 -6.96 15.83 -17.52
CA LYS A 60 -7.01 17.30 -17.38
C LYS A 60 -8.31 17.82 -17.96
#